data_AF-A0A5E4ITM3-F1
#
_entry.id   AF-A0A5E4ITM3-F1
#
_cell.length_a   1.000
_cell.length_b   1.000
_cell.length_c   1.000
_cell.angle_alpha   90.00
_cell.angle_beta   90.00
_cell.angle_gamma   90.00
#
_symmetry.space_group_name_H-M   'P 1'
#
loop_
_entity.id
_entity.type
_entity.pdbx_description
1 polymer ?
#
loop_
_entity_poly.entity_id
_entity_poly.type
_entity_poly.pdbx_seq_one_letter_code
_entity_poly.pdbx_strand_id
1 'polypeptide(L)'
;MADYKRLFIAAVFAALALSSLLLAAQAEVRVCPSGCGNTSIQEAVNAAAPQDKIVVESGTYREDLIVGRPVLLQGLDIGLGRPLLAPENGRIILAAQGATVQGFELAKPRDLESGNCTIEVVLPAAIYLNNIAGSESICPEAPASWNSSLTVNYQFNSRVMRSRLGNYWADYQGPDENADGIGDEPKVLDENNIDYYPLMQPMENYVIQGEKERQVELIRAKVGQTFTVALPANPGTGYQWNADYDYYLLSLESSQFEKASSERVGASGESIFVFKPLRPGKTTISLVYKKSWENIAADVRTIHVEITS
;
A
#
# COMPACT_ATOMS: atom_id res chain seq x y z
N MET A 1 58.60 -48.92 -35.67
CA MET A 1 58.18 -48.66 -34.28
C MET A 1 57.70 -47.22 -34.27
N ALA A 2 56.40 -47.02 -34.52
CA ALA A 2 55.77 -45.73 -34.83
C ALA A 2 55.44 -44.99 -33.52
N ASP A 3 55.85 -43.74 -33.30
CA ASP A 3 55.47 -42.45 -33.92
C ASP A 3 54.36 -41.73 -33.10
N TYR A 4 54.64 -40.46 -32.86
CA TYR A 4 54.10 -39.48 -31.93
C TYR A 4 52.89 -38.72 -32.52
N LYS A 5 52.11 -38.06 -31.64
CA LYS A 5 51.07 -37.03 -31.92
C LYS A 5 49.67 -37.50 -32.39
N ARG A 6 48.65 -37.13 -31.59
CA ARG A 6 47.34 -36.53 -31.95
C ARG A 6 46.49 -36.41 -30.67
N LEU A 7 46.40 -35.25 -30.01
CA LEU A 7 45.34 -34.23 -30.18
C LEU A 7 43.93 -34.81 -30.19
N PHE A 8 43.21 -34.70 -29.05
CA PHE A 8 41.78 -34.40 -29.03
C PHE A 8 41.48 -33.54 -27.80
N ILE A 9 41.28 -32.25 -28.04
CA ILE A 9 40.62 -31.34 -27.11
C ILE A 9 39.14 -31.74 -27.17
N ALA A 10 38.65 -32.46 -26.17
CA ALA A 10 37.22 -32.60 -25.95
C ALA A 10 36.76 -31.38 -25.16
N ALA A 11 36.08 -30.46 -25.86
CA ALA A 11 35.40 -29.34 -25.26
C ALA A 11 34.37 -29.86 -24.25
N VAL A 12 34.63 -29.64 -22.95
CA VAL A 12 33.60 -29.78 -21.92
C VAL A 12 32.68 -28.58 -22.07
N PHE A 13 31.53 -28.80 -22.70
CA PHE A 13 30.42 -27.85 -22.68
C PHE A 13 30.02 -27.64 -21.22
N ALA A 14 30.33 -26.46 -20.68
CA ALA A 14 29.71 -25.96 -19.47
C ALA A 14 28.22 -25.77 -19.76
N ALA A 15 27.40 -26.72 -19.33
CA ALA A 15 25.98 -26.50 -19.18
C ALA A 15 25.79 -25.50 -18.02
N LEU A 16 25.86 -24.21 -18.32
CA LEU A 16 25.23 -23.21 -17.46
C LEU A 16 23.74 -23.55 -17.45
N ALA A 17 23.28 -24.19 -16.38
CA ALA A 17 21.89 -24.16 -16.02
C ALA A 17 21.55 -22.68 -15.77
N LEU A 18 21.01 -22.04 -16.81
CA LEU A 18 20.41 -20.73 -16.72
C LEU A 18 19.21 -20.91 -15.79
N SER A 19 19.42 -20.73 -14.49
CA SER A 19 18.33 -20.65 -13.52
C SER A 19 17.53 -19.41 -13.92
N SER A 20 16.47 -19.62 -14.69
CA SER A 20 15.46 -18.61 -14.89
C SER A 20 14.92 -18.27 -13.50
N LEU A 21 15.43 -17.21 -12.89
CA LEU A 21 14.71 -16.49 -11.86
C LEU A 21 13.44 -16.00 -12.54
N LEU A 22 12.40 -16.83 -12.46
CA LEU A 22 11.04 -16.34 -12.52
C LEU A 22 10.96 -15.32 -11.39
N LEU A 23 11.00 -14.03 -11.75
CA LEU A 23 10.41 -13.01 -10.92
C LEU A 23 8.96 -13.42 -10.77
N ALA A 24 8.64 -14.12 -9.69
CA ALA A 24 7.25 -14.27 -9.27
C ALA A 24 6.75 -12.84 -9.13
N ALA A 25 5.82 -12.45 -9.99
CA ALA A 25 5.11 -11.21 -9.81
C ALA A 25 4.50 -11.28 -8.42
N GLN A 26 4.88 -10.36 -7.53
CA GLN A 26 4.36 -10.27 -6.18
C GLN A 26 2.83 -10.31 -6.26
N ALA A 27 2.22 -11.38 -5.75
CA ALA A 27 0.77 -11.48 -5.80
C ALA A 27 0.22 -10.49 -4.76
N GLU A 28 -0.64 -9.58 -5.22
CA GLU A 28 -1.39 -8.73 -4.31
C GLU A 28 -2.70 -9.45 -3.94
N VAL A 29 -2.84 -9.79 -2.66
CA VAL A 29 -4.05 -10.37 -2.10
C VAL A 29 -4.82 -9.28 -1.38
N ARG A 30 -6.08 -9.04 -1.78
CA ARG A 30 -6.96 -8.06 -1.15
C ARG A 30 -7.86 -8.72 -0.11
N VAL A 31 -7.88 -8.18 1.10
CA VAL A 31 -8.74 -8.57 2.22
C VAL A 31 -9.62 -7.39 2.61
N CYS A 32 -10.90 -7.65 2.86
CA CYS A 32 -11.87 -6.62 3.26
C CYS A 32 -12.95 -7.26 4.15
N PRO A 33 -13.77 -6.47 4.87
CA PRO A 33 -14.79 -7.03 5.76
C PRO A 33 -15.88 -7.84 5.05
N SER A 34 -16.20 -7.51 3.80
CA SER A 34 -17.19 -8.23 3.00
C SER A 34 -17.09 -7.87 1.51
N GLY A 35 -17.51 -8.79 0.63
CA GLY A 35 -17.72 -8.49 -0.79
C GLY A 35 -16.47 -8.46 -1.67
N CYS A 36 -15.28 -8.64 -1.09
CA CYS A 36 -14.07 -9.02 -1.82
C CYS A 36 -13.77 -10.49 -1.54
N GLY A 37 -13.18 -11.19 -2.50
CA GLY A 37 -13.06 -12.66 -2.47
C GLY A 37 -12.30 -13.26 -1.28
N ASN A 38 -11.72 -12.45 -0.38
CA ASN A 38 -11.12 -12.89 0.86
C ASN A 38 -11.50 -11.95 2.01
N THR A 39 -12.06 -12.50 3.09
CA THR A 39 -12.50 -11.74 4.27
C THR A 39 -11.70 -12.03 5.53
N SER A 40 -10.72 -12.95 5.48
CA SER A 40 -9.85 -13.28 6.60
C SER A 40 -8.40 -12.96 6.26
N ILE A 41 -7.76 -12.20 7.14
CA ILE A 41 -6.32 -11.93 7.06
C ILE A 41 -5.55 -13.23 7.27
N GLN A 42 -5.98 -14.09 8.20
CA GLN A 42 -5.30 -15.37 8.44
C GLN A 42 -5.34 -16.28 7.21
N GLU A 43 -6.48 -16.37 6.51
CA GLU A 43 -6.58 -17.15 5.27
C GLU A 43 -5.67 -16.58 4.17
N ALA A 44 -5.61 -15.24 4.04
CA ALA A 44 -4.70 -14.58 3.10
C ALA A 44 -3.23 -14.90 3.41
N VAL A 45 -2.83 -14.81 4.67
CA VAL A 45 -1.47 -15.16 5.13
C VAL A 45 -1.17 -16.64 4.87
N ASN A 46 -2.12 -17.53 5.13
CA ASN A 46 -1.93 -18.96 4.91
C ASN A 46 -1.70 -19.31 3.44
N ALA A 47 -2.36 -18.57 2.53
CA ALA A 47 -2.28 -18.78 1.09
C ALA A 47 -1.07 -18.10 0.41
N ALA A 48 -0.49 -17.07 1.05
CA ALA A 48 0.55 -16.23 0.46
C ALA A 48 1.88 -16.96 0.21
N ALA A 49 2.56 -16.62 -0.88
CA ALA A 49 3.97 -16.94 -1.08
C ALA A 49 4.87 -15.98 -0.27
N PRO A 50 6.14 -16.36 -0.01
CA PRO A 50 7.11 -15.42 0.55
C PRO A 50 7.18 -14.12 -0.24
N GLN A 51 7.22 -12.99 0.46
CA GLN A 51 7.26 -11.62 -0.07
C GLN A 51 5.97 -11.11 -0.74
N ASP A 52 4.90 -11.91 -0.78
CA ASP A 52 3.61 -11.42 -1.26
C ASP A 52 3.09 -10.24 -0.43
N LYS A 53 2.26 -9.43 -1.08
CA LYS A 53 1.62 -8.27 -0.47
C LYS A 53 0.17 -8.59 -0.18
N ILE A 54 -0.22 -8.44 1.08
CA ILE A 54 -1.60 -8.57 1.54
C ILE A 54 -2.11 -7.18 1.88
N VAL A 55 -3.00 -6.67 1.05
CA VAL A 55 -3.67 -5.38 1.24
C VAL A 55 -4.96 -5.61 2.01
N VAL A 56 -5.04 -5.04 3.21
CA VAL A 56 -6.21 -5.14 4.09
C VAL A 56 -6.92 -3.80 4.08
N GLU A 57 -8.18 -3.78 3.66
CA GLU A 57 -8.96 -2.54 3.58
C GLU A 57 -9.56 -2.13 4.91
N SER A 58 -9.97 -0.86 5.01
CA SER A 58 -10.72 -0.31 6.13
C SER A 58 -11.78 -1.28 6.65
N GLY A 59 -11.79 -1.46 7.97
CA GLY A 59 -12.64 -2.43 8.63
C GLY A 59 -12.14 -2.78 10.02
N THR A 60 -12.95 -3.53 10.76
CA THR A 60 -12.54 -4.09 12.05
C THR A 60 -12.32 -5.58 11.89
N TYR A 61 -11.11 -6.03 12.16
CA TYR A 61 -10.70 -7.43 12.06
C TYR A 61 -10.57 -8.01 13.46
N ARG A 62 -11.53 -8.88 13.80
CA ARG A 62 -11.70 -9.53 15.11
C ARG A 62 -11.21 -10.98 15.07
N GLU A 63 -10.07 -11.19 14.43
CA GLU A 63 -9.44 -12.50 14.33
C GLU A 63 -8.09 -12.49 15.03
N ASP A 64 -7.73 -13.63 15.62
CA ASP A 64 -6.36 -13.86 16.08
C ASP A 64 -5.50 -14.15 14.85
N LEU A 65 -4.28 -13.60 14.80
CA LEU A 65 -3.47 -13.62 13.58
C LEU A 65 -2.09 -14.20 13.88
N ILE A 66 -1.67 -15.19 13.10
CA ILE A 66 -0.31 -15.72 13.07
C ILE A 66 0.27 -15.37 11.70
N VAL A 67 1.18 -14.39 11.68
CA VAL A 67 1.97 -14.03 10.50
C VAL A 67 3.15 -14.99 10.40
N GLY A 68 2.86 -16.23 9.98
CA GLY A 68 3.82 -17.32 9.83
C GLY A 68 4.55 -17.34 8.48
N ARG A 69 4.40 -16.28 7.67
CA ARG A 69 5.05 -16.13 6.36
C ARG A 69 5.70 -14.74 6.22
N PRO A 70 6.80 -14.62 5.46
CA PRO A 70 7.51 -13.34 5.29
C PRO A 70 6.78 -12.47 4.25
N VAL A 71 5.59 -12.00 4.59
CA VAL A 71 4.71 -11.19 3.73
C VAL A 71 4.78 -9.71 4.10
N LEU A 72 4.37 -8.85 3.16
CA LEU A 72 4.02 -7.46 3.45
C LEU A 72 2.53 -7.39 3.77
N LEU A 73 2.19 -7.21 5.04
CA LEU A 73 0.84 -6.92 5.49
C LEU A 73 0.65 -5.40 5.53
N GLN A 74 -0.22 -4.88 4.67
CA GLN A 74 -0.42 -3.45 4.48
C GLN A 74 -1.89 -3.06 4.66
N GLY A 75 -2.15 -2.13 5.57
CA GLY A 75 -3.47 -1.56 5.77
C GLY A 75 -3.74 -0.40 4.81
N LEU A 76 -4.88 -0.47 4.12
CA LEU A 76 -5.36 0.51 3.15
C LEU A 76 -6.60 1.22 3.69
N ASP A 77 -6.50 2.55 3.85
CA ASP A 77 -7.66 3.39 4.12
C ASP A 77 -8.43 3.67 2.82
N ILE A 78 -9.64 3.10 2.70
CA ILE A 78 -10.55 3.32 1.57
C ILE A 78 -11.54 4.47 1.81
N GLY A 79 -11.27 5.32 2.81
CA GLY A 79 -12.11 6.44 3.22
C GLY A 79 -13.00 6.15 4.43
N LEU A 80 -12.76 5.04 5.13
CA LEU A 80 -13.47 4.65 6.35
C LEU A 80 -12.54 4.57 7.57
N GLY A 81 -11.34 5.14 7.46
CA GLY A 81 -10.27 5.00 8.44
C GLY A 81 -9.38 3.81 8.15
N ARG A 82 -8.23 3.74 8.81
CA ARG A 82 -7.28 2.63 8.63
C ARG A 82 -7.85 1.34 9.24
N PRO A 83 -7.46 0.15 8.73
CA PRO A 83 -7.95 -1.10 9.26
C PRO A 83 -7.57 -1.26 10.74
N LEU A 84 -8.57 -1.57 11.57
CA LEU A 84 -8.40 -1.83 12.99
C LEU A 84 -8.19 -3.33 13.20
N LEU A 85 -7.02 -3.69 13.73
CA LEU A 85 -6.75 -5.05 14.21
C LEU A 85 -7.10 -5.12 15.69
N ALA A 86 -8.14 -5.90 16.02
CA ALA A 86 -8.72 -6.00 17.36
C ALA A 86 -8.99 -7.47 17.71
N PRO A 87 -7.94 -8.30 17.93
CA PRO A 87 -8.11 -9.69 18.35
C PRO A 87 -8.93 -9.76 19.65
N GLU A 88 -9.87 -10.70 19.72
CA GLU A 88 -10.83 -10.76 20.84
C GLU A 88 -10.42 -11.70 21.95
N ASN A 89 -9.78 -12.82 21.59
CA ASN A 89 -9.45 -13.91 22.52
C ASN A 89 -7.96 -14.28 22.49
N GLY A 90 -7.20 -13.80 21.51
CA GLY A 90 -5.78 -14.01 21.37
C GLY A 90 -5.05 -12.72 21.03
N ARG A 91 -4.07 -12.83 20.13
CA ARG A 91 -3.14 -11.76 19.76
C ARG A 91 -2.68 -11.93 18.32
N ILE A 92 -1.95 -10.93 17.83
CA ILE A 92 -1.27 -10.97 16.55
C ILE A 92 0.17 -11.42 16.80
N ILE A 93 0.55 -12.58 16.27
CA ILE A 93 1.87 -13.19 16.46
C ILE A 93 2.67 -13.04 15.17
N LEU A 94 3.78 -12.32 15.23
CA LEU A 94 4.74 -12.21 14.12
C LEU A 94 5.76 -13.35 14.25
N ALA A 95 5.55 -14.40 13.46
CA ALA A 95 6.27 -15.67 13.54
C ALA A 95 7.01 -16.01 12.25
N ALA A 96 7.43 -15.00 11.48
CA ALA A 96 8.22 -15.18 10.27
C ALA A 96 9.26 -14.08 10.10
N GLN A 97 10.51 -14.48 9.86
CA GLN A 97 11.59 -13.53 9.62
C GLN A 97 11.34 -12.76 8.32
N GLY A 98 11.34 -11.43 8.39
CA GLY A 98 11.12 -10.55 7.24
C GLY A 98 9.66 -10.27 6.91
N ALA A 99 8.72 -10.66 7.78
CA ALA A 99 7.36 -10.12 7.73
C ALA A 99 7.38 -8.60 7.97
N THR A 100 6.53 -7.86 7.26
CA THR A 100 6.35 -6.41 7.44
C THR A 100 4.90 -6.11 7.77
N VAL A 101 4.65 -5.26 8.76
CA VAL A 101 3.32 -4.77 9.14
C VAL A 101 3.29 -3.25 9.10
N GLN A 102 2.43 -2.67 8.27
CA GLN A 102 2.26 -1.23 8.13
C GLN A 102 0.81 -0.83 7.81
N GLY A 103 0.42 0.38 8.19
CA GLY A 103 -0.87 0.98 7.85
C GLY A 103 -2.05 0.53 8.71
N PHE A 104 -1.82 0.02 9.93
CA PHE A 104 -2.88 -0.48 10.82
C PHE A 104 -3.10 0.38 12.06
N GLU A 105 -4.34 0.42 12.52
CA GLU A 105 -4.65 0.77 13.91
C GLU A 105 -4.64 -0.51 14.74
N LEU A 106 -3.88 -0.50 15.84
CA LEU A 106 -3.78 -1.62 16.75
C LEU A 106 -4.59 -1.33 18.01
N ALA A 107 -5.58 -2.18 18.29
CA ALA A 107 -6.39 -2.05 19.49
C ALA A 107 -5.53 -2.21 20.76
N LYS A 108 -6.00 -1.62 21.86
CA LYS A 108 -5.47 -1.93 23.19
C LYS A 108 -5.79 -3.39 23.54
N PRO A 109 -4.93 -4.06 24.32
CA PRO A 109 -5.27 -5.34 24.92
C PRO A 109 -6.55 -5.19 25.76
N ARG A 110 -7.52 -6.10 25.59
CA ARG A 110 -8.78 -6.07 26.36
C ARG A 110 -8.56 -6.37 27.84
N ASP A 111 -7.65 -7.29 28.13
CA ASP A 111 -7.30 -7.70 29.49
C ASP A 111 -5.90 -7.18 29.82
N LEU A 112 -5.84 -6.11 30.63
CA LEU A 112 -4.58 -5.55 31.14
C LEU A 112 -4.00 -6.36 32.33
N GLU A 113 -4.59 -7.52 32.66
CA GLU A 113 -4.03 -8.40 33.69
C GLU A 113 -2.76 -9.07 33.15
N SER A 114 -1.61 -8.47 33.50
CA SER A 114 -0.25 -9.02 33.47
C SER A 114 0.04 -10.05 32.37
N GLY A 115 0.42 -9.58 31.18
CA GLY A 115 1.05 -10.41 30.14
C GLY A 115 0.29 -10.52 28.82
N ASN A 116 -0.81 -9.79 28.65
CA ASN A 116 -1.54 -9.76 27.39
C ASN A 116 -1.16 -8.52 26.56
N CYS A 117 -0.57 -8.74 25.40
CA CYS A 117 -0.24 -7.71 24.41
C CYS A 117 -1.03 -7.97 23.12
N THR A 118 -1.24 -6.93 22.32
CA THR A 118 -1.94 -7.03 21.03
C THR A 118 -1.04 -7.65 19.97
N ILE A 119 0.25 -7.29 19.96
CA ILE A 119 1.26 -7.88 19.07
C ILE A 119 2.33 -8.58 19.89
N GLU A 120 2.62 -9.83 19.54
CA GLU A 120 3.77 -10.60 20.03
C GLU A 120 4.74 -10.83 18.87
N VAL A 121 5.99 -10.41 19.03
CA VAL A 121 7.05 -10.59 18.03
C VAL A 121 7.94 -11.75 18.43
N VAL A 122 7.81 -12.88 17.75
CA VAL A 122 8.55 -14.11 18.07
C VAL A 122 9.73 -14.33 17.13
N LEU A 123 9.69 -13.76 15.92
CA LEU A 123 10.81 -13.74 14.96
C LEU A 123 11.01 -12.32 14.39
N PRO A 124 12.23 -11.98 13.93
CA PRO A 124 12.52 -10.63 13.46
C PRO A 124 11.62 -10.15 12.31
N ALA A 125 10.91 -9.06 12.56
CA ALA A 125 9.95 -8.45 11.64
C ALA A 125 10.17 -6.93 11.55
N ALA A 126 9.52 -6.29 10.57
CA ALA A 126 9.44 -4.84 10.47
C ALA A 126 8.02 -4.37 10.81
N ILE A 127 7.90 -3.46 11.76
CA ILE A 127 6.62 -2.88 12.20
C ILE A 127 6.80 -1.37 12.18
N TYR A 128 6.19 -0.69 11.21
CA TYR A 128 6.29 0.77 11.08
C TYR A 128 5.05 1.34 10.42
N LEU A 129 4.81 2.64 10.59
CA LEU A 129 3.63 3.34 10.09
C LEU A 129 2.32 2.70 10.58
N ASN A 130 2.24 2.45 11.89
CA ASN A 130 1.01 1.98 12.54
C ASN A 130 0.61 2.95 13.67
N ASN A 131 -0.67 2.94 14.03
CA ASN A 131 -1.16 3.59 15.25
C ASN A 131 -1.16 2.57 16.38
N ILE A 132 -0.27 2.74 17.35
CA ILE A 132 -0.09 1.83 18.48
C ILE A 132 -0.62 2.51 19.74
N ALA A 133 -1.54 1.85 20.42
CA ALA A 133 -2.26 2.41 21.55
C ALA A 133 -1.42 2.58 22.83
N GLY A 134 -0.18 2.07 22.84
CA GLY A 134 0.83 2.22 23.87
C GLY A 134 1.87 1.10 23.80
N SER A 135 3.04 1.31 24.42
CA SER A 135 4.12 0.30 24.46
C SER A 135 3.70 -1.02 25.11
N GLU A 136 2.74 -0.99 26.03
CA GLU A 136 2.13 -2.17 26.66
C GLU A 136 1.38 -3.07 25.66
N SER A 137 1.07 -2.57 24.47
CA SER A 137 0.40 -3.34 23.43
C SER A 137 1.34 -4.31 22.70
N ILE A 138 2.64 -4.30 23.02
CA ILE A 138 3.69 -5.05 22.33
C ILE A 138 4.43 -6.00 23.30
N CYS A 139 4.57 -7.28 22.94
CA CYS A 139 5.52 -8.22 23.54
C CYS A 139 6.64 -8.54 22.52
N PRO A 140 7.81 -7.90 22.60
CA PRO A 140 8.86 -8.11 21.61
C PRO A 140 9.87 -9.19 22.03
N GLU A 141 9.46 -10.46 22.03
CA GLU A 141 10.30 -11.62 22.39
C GLU A 141 11.52 -11.82 21.46
N ALA A 142 11.52 -11.18 20.30
CA ALA A 142 12.63 -11.13 19.36
C ALA A 142 12.92 -9.69 18.90
N PRO A 143 14.16 -9.37 18.45
CA PRO A 143 14.49 -8.07 17.90
C PRO A 143 13.65 -7.75 16.66
N ALA A 144 13.13 -6.53 16.57
CA ALA A 144 12.35 -6.04 15.43
C ALA A 144 12.83 -4.66 14.94
N SER A 145 12.53 -4.36 13.68
CA SER A 145 12.69 -3.01 13.14
C SER A 145 11.42 -2.22 13.36
N TRP A 146 11.48 -1.15 14.14
CA TRP A 146 10.32 -0.32 14.48
C TRP A 146 10.15 0.91 13.58
N ASN A 147 11.05 1.07 12.61
CA ASN A 147 11.00 2.10 11.59
C ASN A 147 11.37 1.54 10.21
N SER A 148 11.05 2.30 9.16
CA SER A 148 11.34 1.91 7.79
C SER A 148 12.86 1.77 7.53
N SER A 149 13.23 0.76 6.74
CA SER A 149 14.62 0.47 6.36
C SER A 149 15.18 1.45 5.31
N LEU A 150 14.29 2.18 4.63
CA LEU A 150 14.62 3.23 3.66
C LEU A 150 13.89 4.52 4.03
N THR A 151 14.43 5.65 3.58
CA THR A 151 13.75 6.94 3.71
C THR A 151 12.51 6.98 2.80
N VAL A 152 11.41 7.49 3.32
CA VAL A 152 10.13 7.69 2.65
C VAL A 152 9.89 9.19 2.47
N ASN A 153 9.38 9.59 1.30
CA ASN A 153 8.87 10.95 1.11
C ASN A 153 7.45 11.01 1.66
N TYR A 154 7.18 11.92 2.58
CA TYR A 154 5.88 12.09 3.21
C TYR A 154 5.48 13.56 3.24
N GLN A 155 4.18 13.81 3.26
CA GLN A 155 3.63 15.13 3.50
C GLN A 155 3.04 15.17 4.91
N PHE A 156 3.51 16.13 5.72
CA PHE A 156 3.04 16.40 7.07
C PHE A 156 2.77 17.91 7.19
N ASN A 157 1.61 18.31 7.72
CA ASN A 157 1.20 19.72 7.82
C ASN A 157 1.40 20.52 6.52
N SER A 158 1.08 19.92 5.37
CA SER A 158 1.25 20.48 4.02
C SER A 158 2.69 20.74 3.57
N ARG A 159 3.70 20.23 4.29
CA ARG A 159 5.11 20.26 3.89
C ARG A 159 5.53 18.89 3.42
N VAL A 160 6.29 18.83 2.33
CA VAL A 160 6.91 17.58 1.87
C VAL A 160 8.27 17.45 2.53
N MET A 161 8.46 16.33 3.22
CA MET A 161 9.64 15.98 3.98
C MET A 161 10.14 14.60 3.55
N ARG A 162 11.34 14.23 4.00
CA ARG A 162 11.95 12.94 3.70
C ARG A 162 12.71 12.44 4.92
N SER A 163 12.25 11.34 5.49
CA SER A 163 12.87 10.70 6.65
C SER A 163 12.57 9.21 6.66
N ARG A 164 13.06 8.47 7.66
CA ARG A 164 12.51 7.15 7.98
C ARG A 164 11.25 7.35 8.80
N LEU A 165 10.30 6.42 8.70
CA LEU A 165 9.03 6.51 9.40
C LEU A 165 8.93 5.35 10.39
N GLY A 166 8.66 5.67 11.66
CA GLY A 166 8.35 4.73 12.72
C GLY A 166 6.86 4.54 12.90
N ASN A 167 6.43 4.26 14.12
CA ASN A 167 5.03 4.13 14.50
C ASN A 167 4.56 5.35 15.29
N TYR A 168 3.26 5.60 15.27
CA TYR A 168 2.65 6.46 16.26
C TYR A 168 2.43 5.66 17.55
N TRP A 169 2.86 6.21 18.67
CA TRP A 169 2.71 5.62 19.99
C TRP A 169 1.90 6.56 20.87
N ALA A 170 0.72 6.13 21.32
CA ALA A 170 -0.15 7.01 22.12
C ALA A 170 0.48 7.44 23.46
N ASP A 171 1.47 6.70 23.95
CA ASP A 171 2.23 6.97 25.17
C ASP A 171 3.59 7.66 24.91
N TYR A 172 3.92 8.01 23.66
CA TYR A 172 5.13 8.77 23.34
C TYR A 172 4.93 10.25 23.63
N GLN A 173 5.91 10.85 24.33
CA GLN A 173 5.87 12.23 24.82
C GLN A 173 7.17 12.99 24.52
N GLY A 174 8.03 12.43 23.65
CA GLY A 174 9.28 13.08 23.29
C GLY A 174 9.05 14.32 22.40
N PRO A 175 10.06 15.19 22.29
CA PRO A 175 9.95 16.43 21.53
C PRO A 175 10.01 16.20 20.01
N ASP A 176 9.53 17.21 19.28
CA ASP A 176 9.76 17.44 17.85
C ASP A 176 10.19 18.91 17.69
N GLU A 177 11.47 19.16 17.94
CA GLU A 177 12.08 20.49 17.91
C GLU A 177 12.17 21.04 16.49
N ASN A 178 12.32 20.15 15.51
CA ASN A 178 12.50 20.50 14.12
C ASN A 178 11.15 20.66 13.36
N ALA A 179 10.04 20.25 13.99
CA ALA A 179 8.67 20.28 13.49
C ALA A 179 8.45 19.51 12.17
N ASP A 180 9.17 18.41 11.98
CA ASP A 180 9.05 17.52 10.82
C ASP A 180 8.03 16.39 10.99
N GLY A 181 7.39 16.33 12.17
CA GLY A 181 6.41 15.33 12.53
C GLY A 181 7.04 14.02 12.99
N ILE A 182 8.36 13.93 13.09
CA ILE A 182 9.07 12.77 13.65
C ILE A 182 9.67 13.21 14.98
N GLY A 183 9.53 12.36 15.99
CA GLY A 183 10.12 12.61 17.30
C GLY A 183 11.64 12.59 17.25
N ASP A 184 12.27 13.55 17.91
CA ASP A 184 13.73 13.68 17.99
C ASP A 184 14.35 12.73 19.05
N GLU A 185 13.51 12.12 19.91
CA GLU A 185 13.92 11.10 20.88
C GLU A 185 13.37 9.71 20.49
N PRO A 186 14.18 8.64 20.61
CA PRO A 186 13.69 7.30 20.31
C PRO A 186 12.60 6.82 21.29
N LYS A 187 11.62 6.07 20.80
CA LYS A 187 10.73 5.26 21.62
C LYS A 187 11.40 3.90 21.89
N VAL A 188 11.84 3.70 23.12
CA VAL A 188 12.51 2.47 23.58
C VAL A 188 11.48 1.52 24.21
N LEU A 189 11.38 0.29 23.70
CA LEU A 189 10.67 -0.81 24.36
C LEU A 189 11.63 -1.63 25.22
N ASP A 190 12.79 -1.97 24.66
CA ASP A 190 13.91 -2.62 25.35
C ASP A 190 15.24 -2.33 24.61
N GLU A 191 16.33 -2.99 24.99
CA GLU A 191 17.68 -2.80 24.41
C GLU A 191 17.81 -3.17 22.92
N ASN A 192 16.93 -4.02 22.40
CA ASN A 192 16.92 -4.51 21.02
C ASN A 192 15.72 -4.01 20.21
N ASN A 193 14.76 -3.37 20.85
CA ASN A 193 13.50 -2.92 20.27
C ASN A 193 13.31 -1.43 20.49
N ILE A 194 13.82 -0.66 19.52
CA ILE A 194 13.84 0.80 19.55
C ILE A 194 13.24 1.33 18.25
N ASP A 195 12.23 2.19 18.38
CA ASP A 195 11.75 3.03 17.30
C ASP A 195 12.52 4.35 17.33
N TYR A 196 13.42 4.53 16.37
CA TYR A 196 14.23 5.75 16.25
C TYR A 196 13.50 6.91 15.59
N TYR A 197 12.30 6.68 15.03
CA TYR A 197 11.56 7.66 14.26
C TYR A 197 10.07 7.67 14.64
N PRO A 198 9.74 7.79 15.95
CA PRO A 198 8.36 7.75 16.38
C PRO A 198 7.57 8.89 15.73
N LEU A 199 6.35 8.61 15.27
CA LEU A 199 5.50 9.62 14.67
C LEU A 199 4.88 10.49 15.78
N MET A 200 4.92 11.81 15.61
CA MET A 200 4.33 12.78 16.54
C MET A 200 2.80 12.80 16.53
N GLN A 201 2.19 12.36 15.44
CA GLN A 201 0.74 12.27 15.27
C GLN A 201 0.35 10.88 14.75
N PRO A 202 -0.93 10.51 14.87
CA PRO A 202 -1.45 9.33 14.19
C PRO A 202 -1.10 9.33 12.70
N MET A 203 -0.81 8.15 12.15
CA MET A 203 -0.24 7.93 10.82
C MET A 203 -1.10 8.51 9.67
N GLU A 204 -2.40 8.70 9.88
CA GLU A 204 -3.30 9.38 8.92
C GLU A 204 -2.90 10.83 8.63
N ASN A 205 -2.10 11.45 9.49
CA ASN A 205 -1.56 12.80 9.28
C ASN A 205 -0.30 12.82 8.39
N TYR A 206 0.20 11.64 7.97
CA TYR A 206 1.40 11.45 7.17
C TYR A 206 1.00 10.90 5.80
N VAL A 207 0.91 11.79 4.81
CA VAL A 207 0.55 11.40 3.44
C VAL A 207 1.81 10.94 2.71
N ILE A 208 2.00 9.63 2.60
CA ILE A 208 3.10 9.06 1.83
C ILE A 208 2.73 9.11 0.35
N GLN A 209 3.53 9.82 -0.45
CA GLN A 209 3.31 9.91 -1.89
C GLN A 209 3.63 8.55 -2.52
N GLY A 210 2.57 7.81 -2.85
CA GLY A 210 2.61 6.39 -3.23
C GLY A 210 1.60 5.52 -2.47
N GLU A 211 1.14 5.97 -1.29
CA GLU A 211 0.08 5.34 -0.47
C GLU A 211 -1.32 5.88 -0.73
N LYS A 212 -1.50 6.79 -1.70
CA LYS A 212 -2.77 6.84 -2.42
C LYS A 212 -2.85 5.63 -3.34
N GLU A 213 -2.94 4.46 -2.73
CA GLU A 213 -3.60 3.31 -3.32
C GLU A 213 -5.03 3.72 -3.62
N ARG A 214 -5.19 4.14 -4.88
CA ARG A 214 -6.39 4.08 -5.70
C ARG A 214 -7.60 3.59 -4.90
N GLN A 215 -8.63 4.44 -4.78
CA GLN A 215 -9.95 3.87 -5.00
C GLN A 215 -9.84 3.12 -6.33
N VAL A 216 -9.75 1.80 -6.27
CA VAL A 216 -9.95 0.95 -7.44
C VAL A 216 -11.42 1.13 -7.73
N GLU A 217 -11.71 2.20 -8.46
CA GLU A 217 -13.04 2.43 -9.00
C GLU A 217 -13.23 1.33 -10.05
N LEU A 218 -13.93 0.26 -9.63
CA LEU A 218 -14.33 -0.81 -10.51
C LEU A 218 -15.66 -0.43 -11.15
N ILE A 219 -15.60 -0.07 -12.42
CA ILE A 219 -16.80 0.15 -13.23
C ILE A 219 -17.18 -1.17 -13.88
N ARG A 220 -18.38 -1.67 -13.55
CA ARG A 220 -18.99 -2.78 -14.28
C ARG A 220 -19.79 -2.22 -15.46
N ALA A 221 -19.32 -2.48 -16.66
CA ALA A 221 -19.89 -1.94 -17.88
C ALA A 221 -20.44 -3.06 -18.78
N LYS A 222 -21.37 -2.71 -19.67
CA LYS A 222 -21.91 -3.64 -20.68
C LYS A 222 -21.50 -3.20 -22.07
N VAL A 223 -21.23 -4.16 -22.97
CA VAL A 223 -20.90 -3.86 -24.36
C VAL A 223 -21.96 -2.94 -24.98
N GLY A 224 -21.52 -1.82 -25.55
CA GLY A 224 -22.38 -0.83 -26.18
C GLY A 224 -23.02 0.20 -25.25
N GLN A 225 -23.06 -0.03 -23.93
CA GLN A 225 -23.59 0.92 -22.94
C GLN A 225 -22.50 1.86 -22.44
N THR A 226 -22.62 3.15 -22.75
CA THR A 226 -21.65 4.15 -22.32
C THR A 226 -21.66 4.35 -20.80
N PHE A 227 -20.50 4.69 -20.24
CA PHE A 227 -20.34 5.14 -18.86
C PHE A 227 -19.54 6.44 -18.80
N THR A 228 -19.70 7.16 -17.70
CA THR A 228 -19.10 8.48 -17.50
C THR A 228 -18.13 8.46 -16.33
N VAL A 229 -16.97 9.08 -16.51
CA VAL A 229 -16.01 9.38 -15.45
C VAL A 229 -15.93 10.89 -15.30
N ALA A 230 -16.21 11.39 -14.10
CA ALA A 230 -16.13 12.82 -13.76
C ALA A 230 -15.00 13.05 -12.74
N LEU A 231 -14.06 13.93 -13.07
CA LEU A 231 -12.93 14.27 -12.20
C LEU A 231 -12.89 15.77 -11.92
N PRO A 232 -12.66 16.22 -10.67
CA PRO A 232 -12.48 17.64 -10.37
C PRO A 232 -11.37 18.26 -11.22
N ALA A 233 -11.65 19.44 -11.78
CA ALA A 233 -10.70 20.16 -12.62
C ALA A 233 -10.81 21.68 -12.42
N ASN A 234 -9.67 22.36 -12.48
CA ASN A 234 -9.61 23.82 -12.50
C ASN A 234 -8.78 24.30 -13.72
N PRO A 235 -9.41 24.51 -14.89
CA PRO A 235 -8.69 24.85 -16.12
C PRO A 235 -7.97 26.21 -16.06
N GLY A 236 -8.37 27.12 -15.15
CA GLY A 236 -7.69 28.40 -14.95
C GLY A 236 -6.24 28.28 -14.44
N THR A 237 -5.82 27.09 -14.04
CA THR A 237 -4.47 26.79 -13.53
C THR A 237 -3.51 26.21 -14.57
N GLY A 238 -4.00 25.96 -15.80
CA GLY A 238 -3.23 25.34 -16.88
C GLY A 238 -3.10 23.80 -16.77
N TYR A 239 -3.68 23.17 -15.75
CA TYR A 239 -3.73 21.72 -15.61
C TYR A 239 -4.95 21.12 -16.32
N GLN A 240 -4.75 19.99 -16.99
CA GLN A 240 -5.80 19.24 -17.67
C GLN A 240 -5.65 17.73 -17.45
N TRP A 241 -6.78 17.02 -17.42
CA TRP A 241 -6.81 15.57 -17.39
C TRP A 241 -6.63 14.98 -18.80
N ASN A 242 -5.83 13.93 -18.91
CA ASN A 242 -5.62 13.19 -20.15
C ASN A 242 -5.90 11.71 -19.89
N ALA A 243 -6.69 11.06 -20.75
CA ALA A 243 -7.02 9.65 -20.64
C ALA A 243 -6.10 8.79 -21.51
N ASP A 244 -5.59 7.71 -20.94
CA ASP A 244 -4.90 6.60 -21.61
C ASP A 244 -5.67 5.30 -21.31
N TYR A 245 -6.01 4.55 -22.36
CA TYR A 245 -6.93 3.42 -22.27
C TYR A 245 -6.76 2.47 -23.47
N ASP A 246 -7.23 1.23 -23.31
CA ASP A 246 -7.23 0.24 -24.37
C ASP A 246 -8.32 0.53 -25.42
N TYR A 247 -7.90 1.08 -26.56
CA TYR A 247 -8.78 1.40 -27.70
C TYR A 247 -9.41 0.17 -28.38
N TYR A 248 -8.93 -1.04 -28.07
CA TYR A 248 -9.55 -2.28 -28.55
C TYR A 248 -10.77 -2.67 -27.72
N LEU A 249 -10.80 -2.32 -26.44
CA LEU A 249 -11.89 -2.65 -25.51
C LEU A 249 -12.84 -1.48 -25.26
N LEU A 250 -12.36 -0.24 -25.38
CA LEU A 250 -13.12 0.98 -25.12
C LEU A 250 -12.96 2.01 -26.27
N SER A 251 -13.97 2.84 -26.46
CA SER A 251 -13.93 4.05 -27.29
C SER A 251 -14.20 5.27 -26.40
N LEU A 252 -13.40 6.33 -26.48
CA LEU A 252 -13.71 7.60 -25.84
C LEU A 252 -14.61 8.42 -26.77
N GLU A 253 -15.90 8.53 -26.41
CA GLU A 253 -16.90 9.24 -27.21
C GLU A 253 -16.82 10.76 -27.01
N SER A 254 -16.50 11.21 -25.80
CA SER A 254 -16.29 12.63 -25.50
C SER A 254 -15.39 12.86 -24.29
N SER A 255 -14.75 14.03 -24.26
CA SER A 255 -13.96 14.54 -23.15
C SER A 255 -14.14 16.06 -23.08
N GLN A 256 -14.87 16.56 -22.08
CA GLN A 256 -15.20 18.00 -21.95
C GLN A 256 -15.11 18.48 -20.51
N PHE A 257 -14.96 19.79 -20.33
CA PHE A 257 -14.99 20.42 -19.00
C PHE A 257 -16.35 21.06 -18.76
N GLU A 258 -16.94 20.77 -17.60
CA GLU A 258 -18.20 21.35 -17.13
C GLU A 258 -17.96 22.23 -15.90
N LYS A 259 -18.44 23.48 -15.94
CA LYS A 259 -18.33 24.42 -14.82
C LYS A 259 -19.36 24.07 -13.74
N ALA A 260 -18.97 24.10 -12.47
CA ALA A 260 -19.95 24.08 -11.38
C ALA A 260 -20.86 25.32 -11.49
N SER A 261 -22.15 25.16 -11.20
CA SER A 261 -23.22 26.14 -11.44
C SER A 261 -23.16 27.43 -10.59
N SER A 262 -22.02 27.81 -10.03
CA SER A 262 -21.87 29.04 -9.25
C SER A 262 -21.32 30.20 -10.10
N GLU A 263 -22.00 31.34 -10.11
CA GLU A 263 -21.63 32.58 -10.84
C GLU A 263 -20.39 33.32 -10.27
N ARG A 264 -19.56 32.66 -9.45
CA ARG A 264 -18.35 33.28 -8.88
C ARG A 264 -17.15 33.09 -9.82
N VAL A 265 -16.43 34.17 -10.07
CA VAL A 265 -15.15 34.16 -10.82
C VAL A 265 -14.13 33.30 -10.07
N GLY A 266 -13.69 32.19 -10.68
CA GLY A 266 -12.74 31.23 -10.11
C GLY A 266 -13.32 29.85 -9.74
N ALA A 267 -14.58 29.56 -10.09
CA ALA A 267 -15.22 28.28 -9.76
C ALA A 267 -14.51 27.06 -10.39
N SER A 268 -14.14 26.10 -9.54
CA SER A 268 -13.76 24.74 -9.93
C SER A 268 -14.92 24.03 -10.64
N GLY A 269 -14.62 23.13 -11.58
CA GLY A 269 -15.60 22.31 -12.28
C GLY A 269 -15.12 20.87 -12.38
N GLU A 270 -15.64 20.13 -13.36
CA GLU A 270 -15.30 18.72 -13.58
C GLU A 270 -14.88 18.49 -15.03
N SER A 271 -13.85 17.66 -15.23
CA SER A 271 -13.56 17.02 -16.51
C SER A 271 -14.39 15.75 -16.63
N ILE A 272 -15.23 15.70 -17.66
CA ILE A 272 -16.17 14.62 -17.94
C ILE A 272 -15.66 13.82 -19.14
N PHE A 273 -15.45 12.52 -18.94
CA PHE A 273 -15.06 11.55 -19.97
C PHE A 273 -16.19 10.53 -20.18
N VAL A 274 -16.62 10.33 -21.42
CA VAL A 274 -17.65 9.34 -21.77
C VAL A 274 -17.01 8.21 -22.57
N PHE A 275 -17.02 7.00 -22.01
CA PHE A 275 -16.46 5.81 -22.63
C PHE A 275 -17.55 4.86 -23.09
N LYS A 276 -17.34 4.22 -24.25
CA LYS A 276 -18.18 3.15 -24.79
C LYS A 276 -17.42 1.82 -24.80
N PRO A 277 -17.87 0.79 -24.07
CA PRO A 277 -17.31 -0.56 -24.17
C PRO A 277 -17.62 -1.22 -25.51
N LEU A 278 -16.60 -1.79 -26.14
CA LEU A 278 -16.68 -2.38 -27.48
C LEU A 278 -16.75 -3.91 -27.45
N ARG A 279 -16.09 -4.55 -26.47
CA ARG A 279 -15.98 -6.01 -26.36
C ARG A 279 -15.92 -6.44 -24.89
N PRO A 280 -16.39 -7.65 -24.53
CA PRO A 280 -16.21 -8.18 -23.19
C PRO A 280 -14.73 -8.34 -22.84
N GLY A 281 -14.39 -8.11 -21.58
CA GLY A 281 -13.00 -8.15 -21.11
C GLY A 281 -12.79 -7.30 -19.87
N LYS A 282 -11.57 -7.34 -19.34
CA LYS A 282 -11.14 -6.47 -18.24
C LYS A 282 -10.09 -5.50 -18.77
N THR A 283 -10.22 -4.23 -18.45
CA THR A 283 -9.28 -3.19 -18.87
C THR A 283 -9.11 -2.13 -17.79
N THR A 284 -8.19 -1.21 -18.02
CA THR A 284 -7.85 -0.13 -17.11
C THR A 284 -7.81 1.19 -17.88
N ILE A 285 -8.41 2.23 -17.30
CA ILE A 285 -8.28 3.62 -17.75
C ILE A 285 -7.31 4.32 -16.81
N SER A 286 -6.30 4.98 -17.36
CA SER A 286 -5.38 5.85 -16.64
C SER A 286 -5.66 7.31 -17.00
N LEU A 287 -6.03 8.12 -16.01
CA LEU A 287 -6.30 9.55 -16.16
C LEU A 287 -5.17 10.33 -15.48
N VAL A 288 -4.47 11.16 -16.25
CA VAL A 288 -3.28 11.90 -15.78
C VAL A 288 -3.55 13.40 -15.79
N TYR A 289 -3.48 14.04 -14.61
CA TYR A 289 -3.63 15.48 -14.43
C TYR A 289 -2.27 16.16 -14.47
N LYS A 290 -2.01 16.93 -15.53
CA LYS A 290 -0.75 17.66 -15.70
C LYS A 290 -0.93 18.91 -16.55
N LYS A 291 0.04 19.83 -16.49
CA LYS A 291 0.12 20.92 -17.47
C LYS A 291 0.71 20.38 -18.77
N SER A 292 0.25 20.93 -19.90
CA SER A 292 0.63 20.45 -21.23
C SER A 292 2.14 20.57 -21.54
N TRP A 293 2.86 21.41 -20.80
CA TRP A 293 4.31 21.64 -20.96
C TRP A 293 5.16 21.09 -19.80
N GLU A 294 4.56 20.39 -18.83
CA GLU A 294 5.27 19.77 -17.71
C GLU A 294 5.28 18.23 -17.86
N ASN A 295 6.42 17.61 -17.52
CA ASN A 295 6.56 16.14 -17.51
C ASN A 295 6.19 15.50 -16.17
N ILE A 296 5.73 16.30 -15.21
CA ILE A 296 5.34 15.87 -13.87
C ILE A 296 3.81 15.88 -13.78
N ALA A 297 3.22 14.76 -13.39
CA ALA A 297 1.78 14.69 -13.11
C ALA A 297 1.50 15.27 -11.72
N ALA A 298 0.54 16.20 -11.64
CA ALA A 298 0.00 16.68 -10.38
C ALA A 298 -0.95 15.68 -9.74
N ASP A 299 -1.61 14.85 -10.55
CA ASP A 299 -2.45 13.75 -10.06
C ASP A 299 -2.57 12.64 -11.11
N VAL A 300 -2.82 11.40 -10.66
CA VAL A 300 -3.11 10.24 -11.50
C VAL A 300 -4.29 9.47 -10.89
N ARG A 301 -5.26 9.10 -11.72
CA ARG A 301 -6.41 8.26 -11.36
C ARG A 301 -6.39 7.01 -12.23
N THR A 302 -6.60 5.85 -11.62
CA THR A 302 -6.65 4.57 -12.32
C THR A 302 -7.99 3.90 -12.03
N ILE A 303 -8.74 3.59 -13.08
CA ILE A 303 -10.08 3.02 -13.01
C ILE A 303 -10.04 1.67 -13.68
N HIS A 304 -10.53 0.64 -12.99
CA HIS A 304 -10.65 -0.69 -13.55
C HIS A 304 -12.03 -0.88 -14.15
N VAL A 305 -12.11 -1.48 -15.33
CA VAL A 305 -13.38 -1.69 -16.03
C VAL A 305 -13.54 -3.18 -16.30
N GLU A 306 -14.65 -3.74 -15.83
CA GLU A 306 -15.09 -5.10 -16.15
C GLU A 306 -16.26 -5.00 -17.15
N ILE A 307 -16.03 -5.43 -18.39
CA ILE A 307 -16.99 -5.34 -19.48
C ILE A 307 -17.64 -6.72 -19.66
N THR A 308 -18.96 -6.79 -19.42
CA THR A 308 -19.77 -7.97 -19.72
C THR A 308 -20.53 -7.79 -21.02
N SER A 309 -20.93 -8.90 -21.63
CA SER A 309 -21.86 -8.92 -22.77
C SER A 309 -23.21 -8.29 -22.46
#